data_AF-A0A0Q0UNZ9-F1
#
_entry.id   AF-A0A0Q0UNZ9-F1
#
_cell.length_a   1.000
_cell.length_b   1.000
_cell.length_c   1.000
_cell.angle_alpha   90.00
_cell.angle_beta   90.00
_cell.angle_gamma   90.00
#
_symmetry.space_group_name_H-M   'P 1'
#
loop_
_entity.id
_entity.type
_entity.pdbx_description
1 polymer ?
#
loop_
_entity_poly.entity_id
_entity_poly.type
_entity_poly.pdbx_seq_one_letter_code
_entity_poly.pdbx_strand_id
1 'polypeptide(L)'
;MAGSVNKVILVGNLGRDPEVRSFANGGKVCNLRIATSESWRDKQSGERKERTEWHSVAIFNEPLAKIAEQYLRKGSTVYIEGQLETRKWTDQQGQERYTTEVVLRPYTGNLTLLGGRDGGGSGGGGGGNYGGGAQGGGYGGGYDDGPGYGGGGGGASAPSSGGGGGGRSDFDDDIPF
;
A
#
# COMPACT_ATOMS: atom_id res chain seq x y z
N MET A 1 -17.84 21.55 -30.63
CA MET A 1 -17.90 21.62 -29.15
C MET A 1 -16.47 21.57 -28.63
N ALA A 2 -16.08 22.48 -27.74
CA ALA A 2 -14.75 22.48 -27.13
C ALA A 2 -14.61 21.28 -26.18
N GLY A 3 -13.48 20.58 -26.23
CA GLY A 3 -13.21 19.45 -25.35
C GLY A 3 -12.83 19.95 -23.95
N SER A 4 -13.72 19.76 -22.97
CA SER A 4 -13.36 19.89 -21.55
C SER A 4 -12.83 18.55 -21.03
N VAL A 5 -12.04 18.60 -19.97
CA VAL A 5 -11.50 17.40 -19.31
C VAL A 5 -12.03 17.36 -17.88
N ASN A 6 -12.70 16.25 -17.54
CA ASN A 6 -13.06 15.88 -16.17
C ASN A 6 -12.48 14.49 -15.92
N LYS A 7 -11.42 14.43 -15.11
CA LYS A 7 -10.74 13.20 -14.73
C LYS A 7 -10.31 13.31 -13.27
N VAL A 8 -10.59 12.27 -12.49
CA VAL A 8 -10.11 12.07 -11.13
C VAL A 8 -9.26 10.82 -11.11
N ILE A 9 -8.08 10.92 -10.49
CA ILE A 9 -7.20 9.78 -10.26
C ILE A 9 -6.99 9.67 -8.75
N LEU A 10 -7.21 8.49 -8.19
CA LEU A 10 -6.97 8.20 -6.79
C LEU A 10 -6.14 6.92 -6.65
N VAL A 11 -5.21 6.94 -5.71
CA VAL A 11 -4.59 5.74 -5.16
C VAL A 11 -4.81 5.77 -3.67
N GLY A 12 -5.48 4.76 -3.13
CA GLY A 12 -5.83 4.74 -1.71
C GLY A 12 -6.38 3.40 -1.25
N ASN A 13 -6.80 3.37 0.02
CA ASN A 13 -7.28 2.16 0.67
C ASN A 13 -8.78 2.24 0.93
N LEU A 14 -9.47 1.11 0.79
CA LEU A 14 -10.87 1.00 1.17
C LEU A 14 -11.03 1.12 2.70
N GLY A 15 -11.86 2.06 3.16
CA GLY A 15 -12.18 2.21 4.60
C GLY A 15 -13.16 1.17 5.14
N ARG A 16 -13.94 0.56 4.24
CA ARG A 16 -14.92 -0.49 4.51
C ARG A 16 -15.10 -1.38 3.29
N ASP A 17 -15.74 -2.52 3.48
CA ASP A 17 -16.03 -3.44 2.37
C ASP A 17 -16.90 -2.76 1.28
N PRO A 18 -16.77 -3.18 0.01
CA PRO A 18 -17.61 -2.66 -1.07
C PRO A 18 -19.10 -2.84 -0.81
N GLU A 19 -19.89 -1.79 -1.02
CA GLU A 19 -21.34 -1.83 -0.89
C GLU A 19 -21.98 -1.98 -2.27
N VAL A 20 -22.62 -3.12 -2.53
CA VAL A 20 -23.21 -3.43 -3.84
C VAL A 20 -24.73 -3.33 -3.77
N ARG A 21 -25.32 -2.63 -4.74
CA ARG A 21 -26.77 -2.54 -4.91
C ARG A 21 -27.14 -2.93 -6.34
N SER A 22 -28.14 -3.80 -6.45
CA SER A 22 -28.75 -4.17 -7.73
C SER A 22 -30.03 -3.37 -7.94
N PHE A 23 -30.23 -2.89 -9.16
CA PHE A 23 -31.43 -2.17 -9.56
C PHE A 23 -32.45 -3.12 -10.19
N ALA A 24 -33.73 -2.78 -10.11
CA ALA A 24 -34.82 -3.60 -10.67
C ALA A 24 -34.75 -3.77 -12.20
N ASN A 25 -34.06 -2.86 -12.89
CA ASN A 25 -33.81 -2.93 -14.34
C ASN A 25 -32.60 -3.83 -14.71
N GLY A 26 -32.01 -4.53 -13.76
CA GLY A 26 -30.88 -5.44 -13.96
C GLY A 26 -29.49 -4.80 -13.83
N GLY A 27 -29.40 -3.46 -13.71
CA GLY A 27 -28.13 -2.79 -13.49
C GLY A 27 -27.56 -3.04 -12.08
N LYS A 28 -26.24 -2.91 -11.92
CA LYS A 28 -25.55 -3.00 -10.63
C LYS A 28 -24.71 -1.75 -10.39
N VAL A 29 -24.70 -1.26 -9.15
CA VAL A 29 -23.78 -0.22 -8.69
C VAL A 29 -22.95 -0.74 -7.52
N CYS A 30 -21.65 -0.47 -7.55
CA CYS A 30 -20.74 -0.73 -6.43
C CYS A 30 -20.25 0.60 -5.85
N ASN A 31 -20.52 0.84 -4.58
CA ASN A 31 -20.09 2.02 -3.85
C ASN A 31 -18.85 1.70 -3.01
N LEU A 32 -17.80 2.50 -3.15
CA LEU A 32 -16.56 2.39 -2.38
C LEU A 32 -16.33 3.65 -1.54
N ARG A 33 -15.65 3.48 -0.40
CA ARG A 33 -15.15 4.58 0.42
C ARG A 33 -13.63 4.47 0.51
N ILE A 34 -12.92 5.41 -0.11
CA ILE A 34 -11.46 5.37 -0.25
C ILE A 34 -10.82 6.47 0.60
N ALA A 35 -9.82 6.11 1.39
CA ALA A 35 -8.97 7.05 2.12
C ALA A 35 -7.71 7.36 1.32
N THR A 36 -7.30 8.63 1.31
CA THR A 36 -5.96 9.09 0.91
C THR A 36 -5.40 9.98 2.00
N SER A 37 -4.12 9.84 2.32
CA SER A 37 -3.51 10.58 3.43
C SER A 37 -2.29 11.37 2.97
N GLU A 38 -2.16 12.59 3.47
CA GLU A 38 -0.99 13.45 3.27
C GLU A 38 -0.36 13.76 4.63
N SER A 39 0.98 13.70 4.71
CA SER A 39 1.73 14.08 5.91
C SER A 39 2.70 15.21 5.57
N TRP A 40 2.70 16.27 6.37
CA TRP A 40 3.57 17.43 6.20
C TRP A 40 4.07 17.92 7.56
N ARG A 41 5.13 18.73 7.53
CA ARG A 41 5.63 19.40 8.74
C ARG A 41 5.02 20.80 8.82
N ASP A 42 4.41 21.12 9.95
CA ASP A 42 3.87 22.45 10.21
C ASP A 42 5.00 23.48 10.31
N LYS A 43 4.87 24.59 9.58
CA LYS A 43 5.94 25.60 9.52
C LYS A 43 6.07 26.43 10.80
N GLN A 44 5.02 26.54 11.61
CA GLN A 44 5.03 27.34 12.84
C GLN A 44 5.45 26.50 14.04
N SER A 45 4.87 25.31 14.23
CA SER A 45 5.20 24.45 15.36
C SER A 45 6.37 23.50 15.10
N GLY A 46 6.70 23.24 13.84
CA GLY A 46 7.70 22.24 13.46
C GLY A 46 7.25 20.80 13.66
N GLU A 47 5.99 20.56 14.04
CA GLU A 47 5.43 19.23 14.28
C GLU A 47 5.01 18.55 12.98
N ARG A 48 5.02 17.21 12.98
CA ARG A 48 4.48 16.43 11.86
C ARG A 48 2.96 16.34 11.98
N LYS A 49 2.25 16.77 10.94
CA LYS A 49 0.79 16.68 10.80
C LYS A 49 0.43 15.63 9.75
N GLU A 50 -0.78 15.12 9.85
CA GLU A 50 -1.38 14.18 8.91
C GLU A 50 -2.84 14.58 8.66
N ARG A 51 -3.28 14.47 7.41
CA ARG A 51 -4.66 14.71 6.99
C ARG A 51 -5.10 13.59 6.07
N THR A 52 -6.22 12.99 6.43
CA THR A 52 -6.86 11.94 5.63
C THR A 52 -8.10 12.48 4.98
N GLU A 53 -8.14 12.41 3.66
CA GLU A 53 -9.30 12.71 2.84
C GLU A 53 -10.03 11.43 2.47
N TRP A 54 -11.35 11.56 2.40
CA TRP A 54 -12.21 10.42 2.17
C TRP A 54 -13.10 10.63 0.95
N HIS A 55 -12.98 9.73 -0.01
CA HIS A 55 -13.58 9.82 -1.34
C HIS A 55 -14.73 8.82 -1.46
N SER A 56 -15.89 9.31 -1.91
CA SER A 56 -17.02 8.46 -2.28
C SER A 56 -16.91 8.11 -3.76
N VAL A 57 -16.86 6.82 -4.08
CA VAL A 57 -16.75 6.33 -5.46
C VAL A 57 -17.98 5.49 -5.80
N ALA A 58 -18.59 5.76 -6.94
CA ALA A 58 -19.72 5.02 -7.47
C ALA A 58 -19.36 4.38 -8.82
N ILE A 59 -19.34 3.06 -8.85
CA ILE A 59 -19.01 2.27 -10.04
C ILE A 59 -20.30 1.75 -10.66
N PHE A 60 -20.71 2.36 -11.77
CA PHE A 60 -21.83 1.90 -12.61
C PHE A 60 -21.35 1.02 -13.79
N ASN A 61 -20.04 1.01 -14.05
CA ASN A 61 -19.43 0.08 -15.00
C ASN A 61 -19.54 -1.35 -14.45
N GLU A 62 -20.45 -2.15 -15.00
CA GLU A 62 -20.79 -3.48 -14.48
C GLU A 62 -19.60 -4.46 -14.35
N PRO A 63 -18.73 -4.64 -15.36
CA PRO A 63 -17.51 -5.42 -15.21
C PRO A 63 -16.64 -4.98 -14.03
N LEU A 64 -16.43 -3.68 -13.85
CA LEU A 64 -15.63 -3.16 -12.75
C LEU A 64 -16.32 -3.34 -11.40
N ALA A 65 -17.65 -3.18 -11.35
CA ALA A 65 -18.44 -3.42 -10.15
C ALA A 65 -18.35 -4.89 -9.70
N LYS A 66 -18.38 -5.85 -10.64
CA LYS A 66 -18.19 -7.29 -10.35
C LYS A 66 -16.79 -7.57 -9.80
N ILE A 67 -15.75 -6.99 -10.41
CA ILE A 67 -14.37 -7.11 -9.93
C ILE A 67 -14.25 -6.54 -8.50
N ALA A 68 -14.81 -5.36 -8.26
CA ALA A 68 -14.80 -4.72 -6.96
C ALA A 68 -15.48 -5.62 -5.89
N GLU A 69 -16.69 -6.11 -6.15
CA GLU A 69 -17.42 -7.00 -5.26
C GLU A 69 -16.64 -8.30 -4.95
N GLN A 70 -16.06 -8.92 -5.98
CA GLN A 70 -15.39 -10.21 -5.83
C GLN A 70 -14.08 -10.11 -5.06
N TYR A 71 -13.26 -9.09 -5.36
CA TYR A 71 -11.85 -9.06 -4.93
C TYR A 71 -11.54 -7.99 -3.89
N LEU A 72 -12.34 -6.92 -3.77
CA LEU A 72 -12.06 -5.87 -2.81
C LEU A 72 -12.66 -6.15 -1.45
N ARG A 73 -11.89 -5.86 -0.41
CA ARG A 73 -12.32 -5.86 0.99
C ARG A 73 -11.83 -4.58 1.65
N LYS A 74 -12.28 -4.31 2.87
CA LYS A 74 -11.71 -3.27 3.72
C LYS A 74 -10.18 -3.39 3.74
N GLY A 75 -9.49 -2.27 3.55
CA GLY A 75 -8.03 -2.18 3.51
C GLY A 75 -7.42 -2.41 2.13
N SER A 76 -8.14 -2.98 1.16
CA SER A 76 -7.61 -3.19 -0.20
C SER A 76 -7.09 -1.88 -0.80
N THR A 77 -5.88 -1.91 -1.33
CA THR A 77 -5.26 -0.80 -2.06
C THR A 77 -5.73 -0.82 -3.52
N VAL A 78 -6.23 0.31 -4.00
CA VAL A 78 -6.76 0.45 -5.36
C VAL A 78 -6.25 1.70 -6.04
N TYR A 79 -6.09 1.60 -7.35
CA TYR A 79 -6.07 2.74 -8.25
C TYR A 79 -7.45 2.90 -8.87
N ILE A 80 -7.95 4.13 -8.88
CA ILE A 80 -9.23 4.52 -9.47
C ILE A 80 -8.99 5.67 -10.45
N GLU A 81 -9.54 5.53 -11.65
CA GLU A 81 -9.76 6.63 -12.56
C GLU A 81 -11.26 6.81 -12.81
N GLY A 82 -11.78 8.02 -12.62
CA GLY A 82 -13.18 8.34 -12.85
C GLY A 82 -13.40 9.81 -13.16
N GLN A 83 -14.62 10.29 -12.94
CA GLN A 83 -15.02 11.68 -13.19
C GLN A 83 -15.75 12.23 -11.96
N LEU A 84 -15.63 13.52 -11.67
CA LEU A 84 -16.46 14.14 -10.63
C LEU A 84 -17.88 14.33 -11.13
N GLU A 85 -18.85 13.91 -10.34
CA GLU A 85 -20.26 14.22 -10.56
C GLU A 85 -20.91 14.68 -9.26
N THR A 86 -21.66 15.77 -9.35
CA THR A 86 -22.47 16.27 -8.23
C THR A 86 -23.93 16.03 -8.54
N ARG A 87 -24.60 15.24 -7.71
CA ARG A 87 -26.05 15.03 -7.80
C ARG A 87 -26.78 15.82 -6.72
N LYS A 88 -27.94 16.34 -7.09
CA LYS A 88 -28.90 16.98 -6.21
C LYS A 88 -29.95 15.96 -5.79
N TRP A 89 -30.30 15.91 -4.52
CA TRP A 89 -31.36 15.06 -3.99
C TRP A 89 -32.07 15.76 -2.83
N THR A 90 -33.32 15.41 -2.60
CA THR A 90 -34.12 15.96 -1.50
C THR A 90 -34.11 14.98 -0.34
N ASP A 91 -33.81 15.45 0.87
CA ASP A 91 -33.86 14.61 2.06
C ASP A 91 -35.29 14.43 2.59
N GLN A 92 -35.43 13.65 3.67
CA GLN A 92 -36.73 13.37 4.28
C GLN A 92 -37.42 14.63 4.87
N GLN A 93 -36.67 15.70 5.09
CA GLN A 93 -37.17 16.97 5.63
C GLN A 93 -37.55 17.95 4.50
N GLY A 94 -37.44 17.53 3.23
CA GLY A 94 -37.72 18.37 2.07
C GLY A 94 -36.57 19.32 1.70
N GLN A 95 -35.40 19.20 2.33
CA GLN A 95 -34.27 20.08 2.03
C GLN A 95 -33.45 19.56 0.85
N GLU A 96 -32.99 20.48 0.00
CA GLU A 96 -32.10 20.17 -1.11
C GLU A 96 -30.68 19.90 -0.62
N ARG A 97 -30.12 18.75 -0.99
CA ARG A 97 -28.76 18.33 -0.66
C ARG A 97 -27.97 18.04 -1.92
N TYR A 98 -26.67 18.29 -1.85
CA TYR A 98 -25.73 18.01 -2.93
C TYR A 98 -24.74 16.94 -2.45
N THR A 99 -24.40 16.03 -3.34
CA THR A 99 -23.38 15.02 -3.07
C THR A 99 -22.49 14.90 -4.29
N THR A 100 -21.19 15.12 -4.07
CA THR A 100 -20.15 14.96 -5.08
C THR A 100 -19.49 13.60 -4.92
N GLU A 101 -19.43 12.84 -6.00
CA GLU A 101 -18.90 11.49 -6.04
C GLU A 101 -17.93 11.35 -7.22
N VAL A 102 -16.96 10.45 -7.10
CA VAL A 102 -16.16 9.99 -8.23
C VAL A 102 -16.91 8.86 -8.91
N VAL A 103 -17.25 9.03 -10.18
CA VAL A 103 -18.14 8.11 -10.90
C VAL A 103 -17.38 7.41 -12.02
N LEU A 104 -17.56 6.10 -12.11
CA LEU A 104 -17.10 5.25 -13.21
C LEU A 104 -18.33 4.79 -13.99
N ARG A 105 -18.60 5.43 -15.12
CA ARG A 105 -19.74 5.12 -16.00
C ARG A 105 -19.41 3.96 -16.94
N PRO A 106 -20.40 3.33 -17.59
CA PRO A 106 -20.14 2.36 -18.64
C PRO A 106 -19.19 2.91 -19.69
N TYR A 107 -18.21 2.10 -20.09
CA TYR A 107 -17.18 2.44 -21.09
C TYR A 107 -16.20 3.57 -20.69
N THR A 108 -16.27 4.09 -19.46
CA THR A 108 -15.31 5.09 -18.95
C THR A 108 -14.76 4.69 -17.58
N GLY A 109 -13.63 5.30 -17.21
CA GLY A 109 -12.96 5.05 -15.94
C GLY A 109 -12.16 3.74 -15.91
N ASN A 110 -11.41 3.56 -14.82
CA ASN A 110 -10.55 2.40 -14.61
C ASN A 110 -10.50 2.04 -13.11
N LEU A 111 -10.39 0.75 -12.82
CA LEU A 111 -10.12 0.21 -11.49
C LEU A 111 -8.95 -0.76 -11.65
N THR A 112 -7.88 -0.54 -10.88
CA THR A 112 -6.76 -1.47 -10.80
C THR A 112 -6.55 -1.89 -9.35
N LEU A 113 -6.49 -3.19 -9.13
CA LEU A 113 -6.17 -3.80 -7.86
C LEU A 113 -4.66 -3.67 -7.66
N LEU A 114 -4.23 -2.90 -6.66
CA LEU A 114 -2.80 -2.72 -6.34
C LEU A 114 -2.35 -3.62 -5.19
N GLY A 115 -3.30 -4.23 -4.47
CA GLY A 115 -3.04 -5.22 -3.43
C GLY A 115 -2.82 -6.60 -4.03
N GLY A 116 -1.55 -6.99 -4.14
CA GLY A 116 -1.11 -8.31 -4.60
C GLY A 116 -0.35 -9.05 -3.51
N ARG A 117 -0.85 -10.26 -3.23
CA ARG A 117 -0.31 -11.31 -2.36
C ARG A 117 -0.78 -11.24 -0.90
N ASP A 118 -1.85 -11.97 -0.64
CA ASP A 118 -1.97 -12.83 0.55
C ASP A 118 -0.77 -13.81 0.58
N GLY A 119 0.41 -13.28 0.85
CA GLY A 119 1.60 -14.02 1.21
C GLY A 119 1.67 -14.05 2.72
N GLY A 120 0.85 -14.89 3.34
CA GLY A 120 0.82 -14.92 4.80
C GLY A 120 -0.34 -15.68 5.42
N GLY A 121 -0.72 -16.83 4.85
CA GLY A 121 -1.28 -17.91 5.65
C GLY A 121 -0.23 -18.39 6.65
N SER A 122 0.01 -17.59 7.69
CA SER A 122 0.66 -18.00 8.92
C SER A 122 -0.31 -18.93 9.63
N GLY A 123 -0.40 -20.16 9.11
CA GLY A 123 -0.89 -21.31 9.84
C GLY A 123 0.16 -21.64 10.89
N GLY A 124 -0.07 -21.13 12.10
CA GLY A 124 0.80 -21.29 13.24
C GLY A 124 1.16 -22.75 13.53
N GLY A 125 2.44 -22.93 13.87
CA GLY A 125 3.10 -24.07 14.49
C GLY A 125 2.27 -25.31 14.82
N GLY A 126 2.56 -26.38 14.08
CA GLY A 126 2.20 -27.76 14.43
C GLY A 126 3.44 -28.66 14.48
N GLY A 127 4.48 -28.26 15.21
CA GLY A 127 5.64 -29.10 15.52
C GLY A 127 5.29 -30.11 16.62
N GLY A 128 4.47 -31.11 16.30
CA GLY A 128 4.10 -32.20 17.20
C GLY A 128 5.24 -33.18 17.37
N ASN A 129 5.92 -33.08 18.51
CA ASN A 129 6.84 -34.07 19.08
C ASN A 129 6.08 -35.38 19.37
N TYR A 130 6.31 -36.41 18.56
CA TYR A 130 5.89 -37.79 18.86
C TYR A 130 7.14 -38.65 19.01
N GLY A 131 7.44 -38.99 20.26
CA GLY A 131 8.43 -40.00 20.59
C GLY A 131 7.99 -41.39 20.14
N GLY A 132 8.97 -42.26 19.88
CA GLY A 132 8.74 -43.69 19.76
C GLY A 132 9.89 -44.44 19.09
N GLY A 133 10.60 -45.27 19.86
CA GLY A 133 11.04 -46.59 19.38
C GLY A 133 12.48 -46.75 18.92
N ALA A 134 13.33 -47.12 19.86
CA ALA A 134 14.26 -48.26 19.87
C ALA A 134 15.07 -48.66 18.60
N GLN A 135 16.38 -48.90 18.88
CA GLN A 135 17.12 -50.14 18.58
C GLN A 135 18.25 -50.07 17.53
N GLY A 136 19.49 -50.30 17.98
CA GLY A 136 20.48 -51.08 17.20
C GLY A 136 21.90 -50.49 17.05
N GLY A 137 22.88 -51.14 17.70
CA GLY A 137 24.31 -51.26 17.33
C GLY A 137 25.16 -49.98 17.44
N GLY A 138 26.28 -49.90 18.17
CA GLY A 138 27.40 -50.82 18.26
C GLY A 138 28.65 -50.12 17.69
N TYR A 139 29.84 -50.33 18.29
CA TYR A 139 31.21 -49.88 17.92
C TYR A 139 31.48 -48.34 17.89
N GLY A 140 32.54 -47.74 18.42
CA GLY A 140 33.80 -48.16 19.08
C GLY A 140 34.79 -46.96 19.12
N GLY A 141 35.69 -46.94 20.12
CA GLY A 141 36.91 -46.07 20.22
C GLY A 141 36.66 -44.62 20.71
N GLY A 142 37.22 -44.13 21.82
CA GLY A 142 38.66 -43.85 22.06
C GLY A 142 39.04 -42.55 21.32
N TYR A 143 39.57 -41.45 21.87
CA TYR A 143 40.57 -41.25 22.94
C TYR A 143 40.51 -39.79 23.45
N ASP A 144 41.10 -39.60 24.63
CA ASP A 144 41.42 -38.37 25.37
C ASP A 144 42.58 -37.56 24.73
N ASP A 145 43.00 -36.45 25.37
CA ASP A 145 44.13 -35.54 25.09
C ASP A 145 43.79 -34.32 24.20
N GLY A 146 43.96 -33.04 24.54
CA GLY A 146 44.70 -32.31 25.59
C GLY A 146 44.90 -30.85 25.09
N PRO A 147 45.17 -29.84 25.94
CA PRO A 147 45.11 -28.41 25.59
C PRO A 147 46.47 -27.79 25.19
N GLY A 148 46.47 -26.71 24.39
CA GLY A 148 47.71 -26.01 24.00
C GLY A 148 47.58 -24.51 23.70
N TYR A 149 48.15 -23.69 24.60
CA TYR A 149 48.91 -22.42 24.42
C TYR A 149 49.10 -21.89 22.97
N GLY A 150 49.16 -20.59 22.65
CA GLY A 150 49.61 -19.39 23.35
C GLY A 150 50.46 -18.53 22.38
N GLY A 151 50.36 -17.19 22.46
CA GLY A 151 51.26 -16.21 21.81
C GLY A 151 50.87 -15.80 20.39
N GLY A 152 50.97 -14.55 19.93
CA GLY A 152 51.64 -13.34 20.44
C GLY A 152 52.38 -12.63 19.30
N GLY A 153 52.14 -11.32 19.12
CA GLY A 153 52.92 -10.40 18.25
C GLY A 153 52.44 -10.37 16.78
N GLY A 154 52.41 -9.25 16.06
CA GLY A 154 52.94 -7.91 16.29
C GLY A 154 53.31 -7.28 14.92
N GLY A 155 53.04 -5.98 14.76
CA GLY A 155 53.58 -5.12 13.70
C GLY A 155 52.75 -5.05 12.40
N ALA A 156 52.81 -3.98 11.60
CA ALA A 156 53.32 -2.64 11.80
C ALA A 156 52.73 -1.75 10.69
N SER A 157 52.70 -0.45 10.99
CA SER A 157 52.33 0.71 10.20
C SER A 157 52.88 0.80 8.77
N ALA A 158 52.09 1.41 7.88
CA ALA A 158 52.57 2.25 6.78
C ALA A 158 51.50 3.30 6.40
N PRO A 159 51.79 4.61 6.46
CA PRO A 159 51.01 5.66 5.80
C PRO A 159 51.76 6.20 4.57
N SER A 160 51.04 6.57 3.51
CA SER A 160 51.58 7.39 2.42
C SER A 160 50.49 8.23 1.76
N SER A 161 50.66 9.56 1.88
CA SER A 161 50.43 10.64 0.88
C SER A 161 49.26 10.51 -0.12
N GLY A 162 48.37 11.47 -0.35
CA GLY A 162 48.39 12.92 -0.13
C GLY A 162 47.76 13.62 -1.35
N GLY A 163 47.02 14.71 -1.16
CA GLY A 163 46.90 15.80 -2.14
C GLY A 163 45.51 16.16 -2.72
N GLY A 164 45.02 17.37 -2.35
CA GLY A 164 44.16 18.28 -3.15
C GLY A 164 42.67 17.95 -3.21
N GLY A 165 41.70 18.82 -2.93
CA GLY A 165 41.66 20.29 -2.97
C GLY A 165 40.51 20.73 -3.89
N GLY A 166 39.57 21.54 -3.38
CA GLY A 166 38.65 22.35 -4.20
C GLY A 166 37.19 21.92 -4.19
N GLY A 167 36.37 22.64 -3.42
CA GLY A 167 34.91 22.60 -3.52
C GLY A 167 34.40 23.30 -4.77
N ARG A 168 33.21 22.89 -5.23
CA ARG A 168 32.29 23.70 -6.04
C ARG A 168 30.86 23.34 -5.69
N SER A 169 30.21 24.28 -5.05
CA SER A 169 28.78 24.41 -4.85
C SER A 169 28.21 25.18 -6.04
N ASP A 170 27.72 24.48 -7.06
CA ASP A 170 27.13 25.08 -8.28
C ASP A 170 25.92 24.25 -8.78
N PHE A 171 24.92 24.03 -7.92
CA PHE A 171 23.61 23.45 -8.33
C PHE A 171 22.44 24.41 -8.06
N ASP A 172 22.74 25.70 -8.00
CA ASP A 172 21.77 26.77 -7.82
C ASP A 172 21.93 27.72 -9.01
N ASP A 173 21.32 27.36 -10.16
CA ASP A 173 21.01 28.31 -11.24
C ASP A 173 20.04 27.68 -12.26
N ASP A 174 18.95 28.43 -12.51
CA ASP A 174 18.04 28.38 -13.66
C ASP A 174 16.98 27.27 -13.77
N ILE A 175 15.84 27.49 -13.09
CA ILE A 175 14.52 27.02 -13.56
C ILE A 175 13.82 28.21 -14.26
N PRO A 176 13.70 28.21 -15.60
CA PRO A 176 12.98 29.27 -16.31
C PRO A 176 11.45 29.12 -16.16
N PHE A 177 10.78 30.27 -16.06
CA PHE A 177 9.34 30.48 -15.86
C PHE A 177 8.44 29.90 -16.97
#